data_AF-G7M829-F1
#
_entry.id   AF-G7M829-F1
#
_cell.length_a   1.000
_cell.length_b   1.000
_cell.length_c   1.000
_cell.angle_alpha   90.00
_cell.angle_beta   90.00
_cell.angle_gamma   90.00
#
_symmetry.space_group_name_H-M   'P 1'
#
loop_
_entity.id
_entity.type
_entity.pdbx_description
1 polymer ?
#
loop_
_entity_poly.entity_id
_entity_poly.type
_entity_poly.pdbx_seq_one_letter_code
_entity_poly.pdbx_strand_id
1 'polypeptide(L)'
;MGYYGWYKPESAADKAKKNQKSLEKLRKTNPHISPIIISGNQIASKWWGKAWNKNLENYADFKNRISRGKTYVKSGAVLDLKISEGKVEAIVQGSSSKPYNVTISIDKLDKKNWEKVKQLCNRKIDTLETLLLGSFPKEFDEMFSNSRNGIFPSPKEIHFKCTCPDSARMCKHIAAVLYGVGSKLDEDPVLFFKLRAIDFQDLLKKSMEDKMQSMLKNADKKSDRVIADAEVFDLFGV
;
A
#
# COMPACT_ATOMS: atom_id res chain seq x y z
N MET A 1 -31.69 -44.07 -10.50
CA MET A 1 -30.31 -44.30 -10.04
C MET A 1 -29.56 -42.98 -10.07
N GLY A 2 -29.29 -42.40 -8.89
CA GLY A 2 -28.63 -41.10 -8.78
C GLY A 2 -27.12 -41.22 -9.02
N TYR A 3 -26.63 -40.64 -10.10
CA TYR A 3 -25.20 -40.45 -10.33
C TYR A 3 -24.70 -39.34 -9.40
N TYR A 4 -24.33 -39.69 -8.17
CA TYR A 4 -23.48 -38.83 -7.35
C TYR A 4 -22.05 -38.89 -7.90
N GLY A 5 -21.80 -38.09 -8.95
CA GLY A 5 -20.46 -37.85 -9.45
C GLY A 5 -19.61 -37.26 -8.34
N TRP A 6 -18.57 -37.99 -7.91
CA TRP A 6 -17.60 -37.51 -6.94
C TRP A 6 -16.93 -36.24 -7.45
N TYR A 7 -17.27 -35.10 -6.84
CA TYR A 7 -16.59 -33.83 -7.12
C TYR A 7 -15.15 -33.94 -6.60
N LYS A 8 -14.18 -34.07 -7.51
CA LYS A 8 -12.76 -34.03 -7.15
C LYS A 8 -12.35 -32.56 -7.02
N PRO A 9 -12.03 -32.07 -5.81
CA PRO A 9 -11.63 -30.67 -5.64
C PRO A 9 -10.33 -30.40 -6.40
N GLU A 10 -10.31 -29.33 -7.20
CA GLU A 10 -9.11 -28.90 -7.93
C GLU A 10 -7.92 -28.68 -6.96
N SER A 11 -6.77 -29.28 -7.29
CA SER A 11 -5.55 -29.10 -6.52
C SER A 11 -5.00 -27.67 -6.66
N ALA A 12 -4.05 -27.29 -5.80
CA ALA A 12 -3.37 -26.00 -5.92
C ALA A 12 -2.58 -25.88 -7.23
N ALA A 13 -1.97 -26.98 -7.69
CA ALA A 13 -1.24 -27.03 -8.96
C ALA A 13 -2.16 -26.86 -10.17
N ASP A 14 -3.34 -27.49 -10.15
CA ASP A 14 -4.34 -27.33 -11.22
C ASP A 14 -4.80 -25.89 -11.36
N LYS A 15 -5.04 -25.22 -10.22
CA LYS A 15 -5.41 -23.80 -10.18
C LYS A 15 -4.31 -22.92 -10.73
N ALA A 16 -3.05 -23.13 -10.31
CA ALA A 16 -1.91 -22.37 -10.82
C ALA A 16 -1.77 -22.52 -12.34
N LYS A 17 -1.87 -23.74 -12.86
CA LYS A 17 -1.82 -24.01 -14.31
C LYS A 17 -2.97 -23.34 -15.07
N LYS A 18 -4.19 -23.38 -14.52
CA LYS A 18 -5.35 -22.68 -15.09
C LYS A 18 -5.15 -21.17 -15.12
N ASN A 19 -4.66 -20.60 -14.03
CA ASN A 19 -4.39 -19.17 -13.92
C ASN A 19 -3.30 -18.74 -14.92
N GLN A 20 -2.23 -19.51 -15.05
CA GLN A 20 -1.17 -19.27 -16.02
C GLN A 20 -1.69 -19.27 -17.46
N LYS A 21 -2.49 -20.27 -17.85
CA LYS A 21 -3.13 -20.30 -19.19
C LYS A 21 -4.03 -19.08 -19.42
N SER A 22 -4.76 -18.67 -18.39
CA SER A 22 -5.66 -17.51 -18.45
C SER A 22 -4.87 -16.21 -18.59
N LEU A 23 -3.74 -16.10 -17.88
CA LEU A 23 -2.79 -14.99 -17.98
C LEU A 23 -2.20 -14.89 -19.38
N GLU A 24 -1.71 -15.99 -19.93
CA GLU A 24 -1.15 -16.04 -21.29
C GLU A 24 -2.19 -15.64 -22.34
N LYS A 25 -3.44 -16.11 -22.20
CA LYS A 25 -4.54 -15.70 -23.07
C LYS A 25 -4.82 -14.20 -22.96
N LEU A 26 -4.88 -13.66 -21.74
CA LEU A 26 -5.14 -12.24 -21.50
C LEU A 26 -4.00 -11.37 -22.07
N ARG A 27 -2.76 -11.81 -21.94
CA ARG A 27 -1.58 -11.11 -22.45
C ARG A 27 -1.59 -10.94 -23.97
N LYS A 28 -2.19 -11.89 -24.71
CA LYS A 28 -2.36 -11.81 -26.17
C LYS A 28 -3.29 -10.67 -26.58
N THR A 29 -4.32 -10.38 -25.80
CA THR A 29 -5.30 -9.33 -26.08
C THR A 29 -4.96 -7.99 -25.42
N ASN A 30 -4.17 -8.02 -24.35
CA ASN A 30 -3.74 -6.86 -23.59
C ASN A 30 -2.27 -7.03 -23.17
N PRO A 31 -1.30 -6.46 -23.93
CA PRO A 31 0.12 -6.64 -23.64
C PRO A 31 0.60 -5.91 -22.38
N HIS A 32 -0.14 -4.89 -21.90
CA HIS A 32 0.23 -4.05 -20.76
C HIS A 32 -0.48 -4.47 -19.46
N ILE A 33 -0.61 -5.77 -19.23
CA ILE A 33 -1.10 -6.30 -17.96
C ILE A 33 -0.01 -6.25 -16.88
N SER A 34 -0.42 -6.10 -15.62
CA SER A 34 0.44 -6.15 -14.44
C SER A 34 -0.06 -7.27 -13.51
N PRO A 35 0.30 -8.54 -13.78
CA PRO A 35 -0.11 -9.65 -12.92
C PRO A 35 0.54 -9.57 -11.55
N ILE A 36 -0.09 -10.19 -10.54
CA ILE A 36 0.50 -10.39 -9.22
C ILE A 36 1.10 -11.79 -9.15
N ILE A 37 2.43 -11.86 -9.03
CA ILE A 37 3.19 -13.09 -8.90
C ILE A 37 3.88 -13.09 -7.54
N ILE A 38 3.46 -13.99 -6.65
CA ILE A 38 4.03 -14.10 -5.30
C ILE A 38 5.15 -15.14 -5.31
N SER A 39 6.39 -14.68 -5.18
CA SER A 39 7.56 -15.55 -5.00
C SER A 39 7.72 -15.89 -3.52
N GLY A 40 7.29 -17.08 -3.11
CA GLY A 40 7.47 -17.58 -1.74
C GLY A 40 6.18 -17.60 -0.90
N ASN A 41 6.35 -17.70 0.43
CA ASN A 41 5.20 -17.91 1.33
C ASN A 41 4.53 -16.61 1.81
N GLN A 42 5.23 -15.47 1.77
CA GLN A 42 4.69 -14.19 2.21
C GLN A 42 4.13 -13.41 1.02
N ILE A 43 2.94 -12.84 1.18
CA ILE A 43 2.31 -11.98 0.16
C ILE A 43 2.97 -10.60 0.13
N ALA A 44 3.37 -10.10 1.29
CA ALA A 44 4.13 -8.87 1.45
C ALA A 44 5.24 -9.11 2.50
N SER A 45 6.44 -8.64 2.19
CA SER A 45 7.65 -8.76 3.00
C SER A 45 8.16 -7.40 3.51
N LYS A 46 7.86 -6.28 2.83
CA LYS A 46 8.27 -4.93 3.25
C LYS A 46 7.18 -4.23 4.08
N TRP A 47 7.53 -3.09 4.67
CA TRP A 47 6.69 -2.41 5.65
C TRP A 47 5.35 -1.98 5.05
N TRP A 48 5.34 -1.32 3.87
CA TRP A 48 4.11 -0.80 3.26
C TRP A 48 3.09 -1.88 2.92
N GLY A 49 3.50 -2.98 2.30
CA GLY A 49 2.61 -4.10 2.01
C GLY A 49 2.17 -4.83 3.29
N LYS A 50 3.04 -4.97 4.29
CA LYS A 50 2.67 -5.55 5.60
C LYS A 50 1.66 -4.68 6.34
N ALA A 51 1.89 -3.37 6.42
CA ALA A 51 1.01 -2.42 7.08
C ALA A 51 -0.37 -2.37 6.40
N TRP A 52 -0.39 -2.36 5.06
CA TRP A 52 -1.62 -2.48 4.29
C TRP A 52 -2.39 -3.75 4.62
N ASN A 53 -1.73 -4.91 4.56
CA ASN A 53 -2.37 -6.20 4.85
C ASN A 53 -2.88 -6.25 6.29
N LYS A 54 -2.10 -5.74 7.25
CA LYS A 54 -2.49 -5.67 8.68
C LYS A 54 -3.71 -4.78 8.87
N ASN A 55 -3.76 -3.62 8.22
CA ASN A 55 -4.90 -2.71 8.27
C ASN A 55 -6.18 -3.41 7.80
N LEU A 56 -6.12 -4.17 6.70
CA LEU A 56 -7.25 -4.95 6.20
C LEU A 56 -7.69 -6.07 7.14
N GLU A 57 -6.74 -6.74 7.79
CA GLU A 57 -6.99 -7.86 8.71
C GLU A 57 -7.64 -7.43 10.03
N ASN A 58 -7.47 -6.16 10.40
CA ASN A 58 -8.13 -5.57 11.58
C ASN A 58 -9.64 -5.40 11.41
N TYR A 59 -10.17 -5.53 10.19
CA TYR A 59 -11.58 -5.33 9.90
C TYR A 59 -12.36 -6.62 10.15
N ALA A 60 -13.21 -6.60 11.18
CA ALA A 60 -13.99 -7.76 11.62
C ALA A 60 -14.81 -8.40 10.49
N ASP A 61 -15.42 -7.56 9.65
CA ASP A 61 -16.22 -7.98 8.49
C ASP A 61 -15.41 -8.75 7.44
N PHE A 62 -14.08 -8.64 7.46
CA PHE A 62 -13.20 -9.21 6.43
C PHE A 62 -12.60 -10.56 6.83
N LYS A 63 -12.57 -10.88 8.13
CA LYS A 63 -11.90 -12.08 8.70
C LYS A 63 -12.31 -13.39 8.01
N ASN A 64 -13.60 -13.60 7.75
CA ASN A 64 -14.12 -14.85 7.19
C ASN A 64 -13.79 -15.06 5.69
N ARG A 65 -13.30 -14.04 4.99
CA ARG A 65 -13.08 -14.07 3.53
C ARG A 65 -11.61 -13.91 3.14
N ILE A 66 -10.76 -13.57 4.11
CA ILE A 66 -9.33 -13.34 3.95
C ILE A 66 -8.57 -14.61 3.51
N SER A 67 -8.83 -15.77 4.14
CA SER A 67 -8.06 -16.99 3.88
C SER A 67 -8.13 -17.42 2.41
N ARG A 68 -9.33 -17.41 1.82
CA ARG A 68 -9.55 -17.73 0.41
C ARG A 68 -8.93 -16.69 -0.52
N GLY A 69 -8.98 -15.41 -0.15
CA GLY A 69 -8.30 -14.33 -0.89
C GLY A 69 -6.79 -14.56 -0.96
N LYS A 70 -6.16 -14.90 0.17
CA LYS A 70 -4.73 -15.27 0.24
C LYS A 70 -4.38 -16.43 -0.68
N THR A 71 -5.22 -17.47 -0.72
CA THR A 71 -5.01 -18.60 -1.65
C THR A 71 -5.05 -18.16 -3.11
N TYR A 72 -6.00 -17.30 -3.48
CA TYR A 72 -6.16 -16.84 -4.86
C TYR A 72 -4.94 -16.04 -5.33
N VAL A 73 -4.51 -15.03 -4.56
CA VAL A 73 -3.34 -14.23 -4.93
C VAL A 73 -2.06 -15.07 -5.00
N LYS A 74 -1.85 -15.99 -4.04
CA LYS A 74 -0.70 -16.91 -4.05
C LYS A 74 -0.70 -17.88 -5.24
N SER A 75 -1.87 -18.25 -5.74
CA SER A 75 -2.00 -19.11 -6.92
C SER A 75 -1.85 -18.37 -8.26
N GLY A 76 -1.54 -17.07 -8.25
CA GLY A 76 -1.45 -16.26 -9.46
C GLY A 76 -2.80 -15.94 -10.11
N ALA A 77 -3.89 -15.97 -9.33
CA ALA A 77 -5.23 -15.75 -9.87
C ALA A 77 -5.52 -14.28 -10.25
N VAL A 78 -4.74 -13.33 -9.74
CA VAL A 78 -4.86 -11.91 -10.09
C VAL A 78 -4.02 -11.66 -11.34
N LEU A 79 -4.70 -11.66 -12.49
CA LEU A 79 -4.08 -11.66 -13.83
C LEU A 79 -3.64 -10.26 -14.28
N ASP A 80 -4.32 -9.23 -13.78
CA ASP A 80 -3.99 -7.82 -13.98
C ASP A 80 -4.41 -7.06 -12.73
N LEU A 81 -3.58 -6.12 -12.27
CA LEU A 81 -3.87 -5.21 -11.17
C LEU A 81 -3.20 -3.87 -11.44
N LYS A 82 -4.03 -2.83 -11.60
CA LYS A 82 -3.59 -1.46 -11.88
C LYS A 82 -4.08 -0.53 -10.78
N ILE A 83 -3.17 0.30 -10.29
CA ILE A 83 -3.45 1.30 -9.27
C ILE A 83 -3.39 2.70 -9.91
N SER A 84 -4.47 3.42 -9.75
CA SER A 84 -4.65 4.82 -10.18
C SER A 84 -5.16 5.65 -9.00
N GLU A 85 -5.31 6.96 -9.19
CA GLU A 85 -5.79 7.83 -8.11
C GLU A 85 -7.14 7.37 -7.58
N GLY A 86 -7.22 7.03 -6.29
CA GLY A 86 -8.47 6.60 -5.64
C GLY A 86 -9.05 5.28 -6.14
N LYS A 87 -8.37 4.54 -7.03
CA LYS A 87 -8.98 3.40 -7.72
C LYS A 87 -7.99 2.29 -8.06
N VAL A 88 -8.40 1.06 -7.76
CA VAL A 88 -7.74 -0.18 -8.18
C VAL A 88 -8.65 -0.92 -9.15
N GLU A 89 -8.09 -1.29 -10.30
CA GLU A 89 -8.77 -2.10 -11.31
C GLU A 89 -8.00 -3.40 -11.49
N ALA A 90 -8.72 -4.52 -11.48
CA ALA A 90 -8.10 -5.83 -11.56
C ALA A 90 -8.95 -6.85 -12.32
N ILE A 91 -8.25 -7.83 -12.90
CA ILE A 91 -8.84 -8.99 -13.56
C ILE A 91 -8.44 -10.22 -12.76
N VAL A 92 -9.42 -10.98 -12.28
CA VAL A 92 -9.19 -12.13 -11.38
C VAL A 92 -9.78 -13.40 -11.97
N GLN A 93 -8.95 -14.41 -12.16
CA GLN A 93 -9.38 -15.74 -12.53
C GLN A 93 -10.08 -16.43 -11.35
N GLY A 94 -11.28 -16.95 -11.59
CA GLY A 94 -12.03 -17.72 -10.61
C GLY A 94 -12.35 -19.14 -11.07
N SER A 95 -13.45 -19.68 -10.55
CA SER A 95 -13.96 -21.00 -10.98
C SER A 95 -14.48 -20.98 -12.42
N SER A 96 -15.11 -19.89 -12.86
CA SER A 96 -15.61 -19.72 -14.22
C SER A 96 -14.48 -19.70 -15.26
N SER A 97 -14.81 -20.01 -16.52
CA SER A 97 -13.89 -19.89 -17.66
C SER A 97 -13.54 -18.44 -18.00
N LYS A 98 -14.47 -17.50 -17.74
CA LYS A 98 -14.25 -16.06 -17.92
C LYS A 98 -13.74 -15.44 -16.60
N PRO A 99 -12.62 -14.71 -16.61
CA PRO A 99 -12.17 -13.93 -15.45
C PRO A 99 -13.19 -12.88 -15.02
N TYR A 100 -13.15 -12.51 -13.75
CA TYR A 100 -13.99 -11.46 -13.16
C TYR A 100 -13.27 -10.12 -13.14
N ASN A 101 -14.02 -9.05 -13.37
CA ASN A 101 -13.51 -7.69 -13.20
C ASN A 101 -13.78 -7.25 -11.77
N VAL A 102 -12.76 -6.70 -11.13
CA VAL A 102 -12.81 -6.14 -9.79
C VAL A 102 -12.44 -4.67 -9.86
N THR A 103 -13.23 -3.84 -9.21
CA THR A 103 -12.94 -2.43 -9.02
C THR A 103 -13.04 -2.13 -7.53
N ILE A 104 -11.98 -1.53 -6.98
CA ILE A 104 -11.95 -1.04 -5.60
C ILE A 104 -11.75 0.46 -5.68
N SER A 105 -12.67 1.23 -5.12
CA SER A 105 -12.52 2.68 -4.99
C SER A 105 -12.18 3.01 -3.55
N ILE A 106 -11.25 3.93 -3.36
CA ILE A 106 -10.80 4.39 -2.06
C ILE A 106 -10.99 5.88 -2.00
N ASP A 107 -11.67 6.35 -0.95
CA ASP A 107 -11.91 7.76 -0.76
C ASP A 107 -10.59 8.54 -0.65
N LYS A 108 -10.64 9.85 -0.89
CA LYS A 108 -9.49 10.73 -0.70
C LYS A 108 -9.19 10.86 0.80
N LEU A 109 -7.91 10.99 1.17
CA LEU A 109 -7.55 11.27 2.55
C LEU A 109 -8.11 12.63 2.98
N ASP A 110 -8.71 12.70 4.18
CA ASP A 110 -9.14 13.96 4.78
C ASP A 110 -7.97 14.95 4.93
N LYS A 111 -8.19 16.20 4.53
CA LYS A 111 -7.15 17.24 4.52
C LYS A 111 -6.56 17.49 5.91
N LYS A 112 -7.35 17.41 6.99
CA LYS A 112 -6.85 17.64 8.36
C LYS A 112 -5.95 16.49 8.79
N ASN A 113 -6.31 15.25 8.46
CA ASN A 113 -5.45 14.10 8.71
C ASN A 113 -4.16 14.18 7.90
N TRP A 114 -4.24 14.66 6.64
CA TRP A 114 -3.05 14.88 5.82
C TRP A 114 -2.09 15.93 6.39
N GLU A 115 -2.59 17.08 6.84
CA GLU A 115 -1.75 18.11 7.45
C GLU A 115 -1.02 17.60 8.71
N LYS A 116 -1.68 16.77 9.54
CA LYS A 116 -1.03 16.15 10.71
C LYS A 116 0.14 15.27 10.30
N VAL A 117 -0.04 14.46 9.27
CA VAL A 117 1.01 13.56 8.75
C VAL A 117 2.18 14.39 8.21
N LYS A 118 1.91 15.45 7.45
CA LYS A 118 2.95 16.38 6.96
C LYS A 118 3.78 16.97 8.08
N GLN A 119 3.13 17.51 9.12
CA GLN A 119 3.83 18.12 10.26
C GLN A 119 4.77 17.14 10.97
N LEU A 120 4.42 15.86 11.02
CA LEU A 120 5.22 14.84 11.68
C LEU A 120 6.37 14.34 10.82
N CYS A 121 6.12 14.15 9.53
CA CYS A 121 7.18 13.80 8.58
C CYS A 121 8.27 14.88 8.61
N ASN A 122 7.90 16.16 8.60
CA ASN A 122 8.87 17.27 8.65
C ASN A 122 9.70 17.32 9.95
N ARG A 123 9.17 16.80 11.07
CA ARG A 123 9.86 16.83 12.37
C ARG A 123 10.81 15.66 12.61
N LYS A 124 10.60 14.52 11.97
CA LYS A 124 11.24 13.25 12.37
C LYS A 124 11.67 12.33 11.22
N ILE A 125 11.29 12.63 9.97
CA ILE A 125 11.73 11.87 8.81
C ILE A 125 12.79 12.71 8.11
N ASP A 126 14.04 12.28 8.25
CA ASP A 126 15.17 13.05 7.76
C ASP A 126 15.30 13.04 6.24
N THR A 127 14.85 11.94 5.59
CA THR A 127 14.95 11.73 4.15
C THR A 127 13.72 11.03 3.58
N LEU A 128 13.45 11.29 2.29
CA LEU A 128 12.40 10.61 1.51
C LEU A 128 12.60 9.09 1.47
N GLU A 129 13.87 8.67 1.43
CA GLU A 129 14.25 7.28 1.38
C GLU A 129 13.75 6.52 2.60
N THR A 130 13.85 7.10 3.80
CA THR A 130 13.32 6.51 5.04
C THR A 130 11.80 6.28 4.97
N LEU A 131 11.05 7.23 4.38
CA LEU A 131 9.61 7.10 4.17
C LEU A 131 9.27 6.00 3.16
N LEU A 132 10.01 5.93 2.04
CA LEU A 132 9.79 4.92 1.00
C LEU A 132 10.17 3.51 1.48
N LEU A 133 11.29 3.37 2.19
CA LEU A 133 11.70 2.10 2.80
C LEU A 133 10.74 1.64 3.91
N GLY A 134 9.91 2.57 4.42
CA GLY A 134 9.02 2.31 5.55
C GLY A 134 9.77 2.05 6.85
N SER A 135 10.98 2.62 6.97
CA SER A 135 11.84 2.47 8.15
C SER A 135 11.46 3.54 9.17
N PHE A 136 10.28 3.42 9.78
CA PHE A 136 9.82 4.39 10.74
C PHE A 136 10.15 4.00 12.19
N PRO A 137 10.44 4.97 13.06
CA PRO A 137 10.35 4.78 14.51
C PRO A 137 8.95 4.23 14.88
N LYS A 138 8.85 3.40 15.93
CA LYS A 138 7.59 2.72 16.31
C LYS A 138 6.43 3.69 16.53
N GLU A 139 6.72 4.93 16.90
CA GLU A 139 5.73 5.98 17.12
C GLU A 139 4.93 6.33 15.85
N PHE A 140 5.44 6.01 14.66
CA PHE A 140 4.77 6.23 13.39
C PHE A 140 3.84 5.08 12.98
N ASP A 141 4.07 3.86 13.47
CA ASP A 141 3.23 2.70 13.16
C ASP A 141 1.79 2.95 13.60
N GLU A 142 1.60 3.49 14.80
CA GLU A 142 0.28 3.85 15.32
C GLU A 142 -0.35 4.96 14.49
N MET A 143 0.42 5.98 14.08
CA MET A 143 -0.13 7.11 13.35
C MET A 143 -0.54 6.79 11.93
N PHE A 144 0.24 5.97 11.22
CA PHE A 144 -0.17 5.52 9.91
C PHE A 144 -1.35 4.56 10.02
N SER A 145 -1.29 3.59 10.94
CA SER A 145 -2.22 2.45 11.03
C SER A 145 -3.48 2.71 11.87
N ASN A 146 -3.63 3.87 12.53
CA ASN A 146 -4.81 4.18 13.33
C ASN A 146 -6.04 4.40 12.43
N SER A 147 -7.07 3.60 12.63
CA SER A 147 -8.28 3.58 11.79
C SER A 147 -9.14 4.86 11.87
N ARG A 148 -8.91 5.75 12.84
CA ARG A 148 -9.65 7.02 12.95
C ARG A 148 -8.90 8.23 12.39
N ASN A 149 -7.58 8.28 12.57
CA ASN A 149 -6.78 9.47 12.29
C ASN A 149 -5.54 9.17 11.42
N GLY A 150 -5.41 7.96 10.89
CA GLY A 150 -4.28 7.54 10.08
C GLY A 150 -4.47 7.77 8.59
N ILE A 151 -3.45 7.40 7.81
CA ILE A 151 -3.48 7.53 6.35
C ILE A 151 -4.10 6.32 5.67
N PHE A 152 -4.06 5.16 6.32
CA PHE A 152 -4.69 3.95 5.80
C PHE A 152 -6.20 4.12 5.76
N PRO A 153 -6.87 3.70 4.68
CA PRO A 153 -8.30 3.90 4.53
C PRO A 153 -9.06 2.99 5.51
N SER A 154 -10.05 3.54 6.19
CA SER A 154 -10.99 2.80 7.04
C SER A 154 -11.98 1.97 6.19
N PRO A 155 -12.70 0.98 6.75
CA PRO A 155 -13.64 0.15 5.99
C PRO A 155 -14.76 0.92 5.30
N LYS A 156 -15.09 2.12 5.80
CA LYS A 156 -16.12 2.99 5.22
C LYS A 156 -15.63 3.72 3.97
N GLU A 157 -14.32 3.97 3.89
CA GLU A 157 -13.65 4.62 2.76
C GLU A 157 -13.29 3.64 1.63
N ILE A 158 -13.65 2.36 1.76
CA ILE A 158 -13.34 1.33 0.76
C ILE A 158 -14.64 0.81 0.15
N HIS A 159 -14.77 1.00 -1.16
CA HIS A 159 -15.92 0.61 -1.94
C HIS A 159 -15.55 -0.49 -2.94
N PHE A 160 -16.38 -1.52 -2.99
CA PHE A 160 -16.10 -2.73 -3.77
C PHE A 160 -17.11 -2.94 -4.87
N LYS A 161 -16.61 -3.35 -6.04
CA LYS A 161 -17.41 -3.88 -7.14
C LYS A 161 -16.70 -5.09 -7.72
N CYS A 162 -17.44 -6.17 -7.91
CA CYS A 162 -16.94 -7.38 -8.56
C CYS A 162 -18.03 -7.96 -9.45
N THR A 163 -17.67 -8.44 -10.64
CA THR A 163 -18.62 -9.06 -11.58
C THR A 163 -18.95 -10.53 -11.25
N CYS A 164 -18.53 -11.03 -10.08
CA CYS A 164 -18.82 -12.39 -9.67
C CYS A 164 -20.22 -12.52 -9.07
N PRO A 165 -20.86 -13.70 -9.11
CA PRO A 165 -22.22 -13.91 -8.61
C PRO A 165 -22.32 -13.98 -7.07
N ASP A 166 -21.21 -13.76 -6.33
CA ASP A 166 -21.22 -13.72 -4.86
C ASP A 166 -21.89 -12.42 -4.39
N SER A 167 -22.98 -12.52 -3.63
CA SER A 167 -23.72 -11.38 -3.09
C SER A 167 -23.05 -10.72 -1.88
N ALA A 168 -21.95 -11.30 -1.36
CA ALA A 168 -21.20 -10.70 -0.29
C ALA A 168 -20.56 -9.37 -0.73
N ARG A 169 -20.66 -8.35 0.12
CA ARG A 169 -19.97 -7.04 -0.08
C ARG A 169 -18.49 -7.21 -0.40
N MET A 170 -17.83 -8.17 0.25
CA MET A 170 -16.44 -8.54 -0.04
C MET A 170 -16.33 -10.03 -0.38
N CYS A 171 -16.25 -10.34 -1.68
CA CYS A 171 -15.99 -11.69 -2.16
C CYS A 171 -14.49 -12.06 -2.06
N LYS A 172 -14.18 -13.35 -2.27
CA LYS A 172 -12.78 -13.84 -2.31
C LYS A 172 -11.91 -13.17 -3.38
N HIS A 173 -12.51 -12.72 -4.50
CA HIS A 173 -11.77 -12.02 -5.57
C HIS A 173 -11.34 -10.61 -5.11
N ILE A 174 -12.25 -9.88 -4.45
CA ILE A 174 -11.92 -8.57 -3.85
C ILE A 174 -10.81 -8.75 -2.81
N ALA A 175 -10.93 -9.76 -1.93
CA ALA A 175 -9.89 -10.05 -0.95
C ALA A 175 -8.53 -10.36 -1.62
N ALA A 176 -8.53 -11.12 -2.72
CA ALA A 176 -7.31 -11.40 -3.47
C ALA A 176 -6.67 -10.13 -4.07
N VAL A 177 -7.49 -9.21 -4.61
CA VAL A 177 -7.01 -7.92 -5.13
C VAL A 177 -6.46 -7.05 -4.02
N LEU A 178 -7.14 -6.97 -2.87
CA LEU A 178 -6.66 -6.22 -1.70
C LEU A 178 -5.29 -6.73 -1.22
N TYR A 179 -5.06 -8.03 -1.18
CA TYR A 179 -3.74 -8.60 -0.89
C TYR A 179 -2.73 -8.34 -2.01
N GLY A 180 -3.16 -8.35 -3.27
CA GLY A 180 -2.34 -8.00 -4.43
C GLY A 180 -1.89 -6.53 -4.41
N VAL A 181 -2.72 -5.61 -3.91
CA VAL A 181 -2.31 -4.21 -3.63
C VAL A 181 -1.14 -4.21 -2.65
N GLY A 182 -1.23 -4.96 -1.55
CA GLY A 182 -0.11 -5.07 -0.60
C GLY A 182 1.20 -5.51 -1.25
N SER A 183 1.16 -6.48 -2.17
CA SER A 183 2.34 -6.89 -2.95
C SER A 183 2.87 -5.76 -3.85
N LYS A 184 1.99 -4.97 -4.48
CA LYS A 184 2.41 -3.82 -5.29
C LYS A 184 3.02 -2.69 -4.46
N LEU A 185 2.53 -2.49 -3.25
CA LEU A 185 3.09 -1.47 -2.34
C LEU A 185 4.51 -1.83 -1.86
N ASP A 186 4.85 -3.12 -1.81
CA ASP A 186 6.23 -3.56 -1.55
C ASP A 186 7.17 -3.29 -2.74
N GLU A 187 6.64 -3.32 -3.97
CA GLU A 187 7.38 -2.96 -5.17
C GLU A 187 7.54 -1.43 -5.28
N ASP A 188 6.45 -0.69 -5.12
CA ASP A 188 6.38 0.76 -5.24
C ASP A 188 5.44 1.38 -4.17
N PRO A 189 6.00 1.93 -3.08
CA PRO A 189 5.25 2.63 -2.04
C PRO A 189 4.51 3.89 -2.50
N VAL A 190 4.94 4.53 -3.59
CA VAL A 190 4.30 5.76 -4.10
C VAL A 190 2.86 5.47 -4.53
N LEU A 191 2.58 4.23 -4.95
CA LEU A 191 1.23 3.77 -5.27
C LEU A 191 0.26 3.91 -4.10
N PHE A 192 0.71 3.85 -2.85
CA PHE A 192 -0.15 4.07 -1.68
C PHE A 192 -0.67 5.52 -1.65
N PHE A 193 0.23 6.49 -1.82
CA PHE A 193 -0.11 7.91 -1.81
C PHE A 193 -1.01 8.27 -3.00
N LYS A 194 -0.68 7.74 -4.18
CA LYS A 194 -1.53 7.84 -5.36
C LYS A 194 -2.93 7.30 -5.09
N LEU A 195 -3.03 6.11 -4.49
CA LEU A 195 -4.31 5.49 -4.15
C LEU A 195 -5.13 6.30 -3.14
N ARG A 196 -4.49 7.07 -2.25
CA ARG A 196 -5.15 7.99 -1.31
C ARG A 196 -5.37 9.41 -1.85
N ALA A 197 -5.09 9.63 -3.14
CA ALA A 197 -5.15 10.93 -3.81
C ALA A 197 -4.32 12.01 -3.10
N ILE A 198 -3.13 11.61 -2.67
CA ILE A 198 -2.15 12.46 -2.02
C ILE A 198 -1.04 12.76 -3.02
N ASP A 199 -0.71 14.05 -3.17
CA ASP A 199 0.50 14.43 -3.88
C ASP A 199 1.71 14.10 -3.01
N PHE A 200 2.46 13.07 -3.42
CA PHE A 200 3.68 12.68 -2.74
C PHE A 200 4.75 13.78 -2.77
N GLN A 201 4.72 14.66 -3.78
CA GLN A 201 5.65 15.80 -3.87
C GLN A 201 5.37 16.86 -2.79
N ASP A 202 4.15 16.93 -2.25
CA ASP A 202 3.83 17.83 -1.14
C ASP A 202 4.57 17.46 0.15
N LEU A 203 4.93 16.19 0.34
CA LEU A 203 5.78 15.78 1.47
C LEU A 203 7.21 16.32 1.33
N LEU A 204 7.68 16.46 0.09
CA LEU A 204 9.06 16.87 -0.21
C LEU A 204 9.25 18.38 -0.08
N LYS A 205 8.37 19.16 -0.71
CA LYS A 205 8.49 20.63 -0.76
C LYS A 205 8.46 21.25 0.63
N LYS A 206 7.48 20.85 1.45
CA LYS A 206 7.29 21.42 2.79
C LYS A 206 8.42 21.05 3.76
N SER A 207 8.99 19.85 3.63
CA SER A 207 10.13 19.42 4.47
C SER A 207 11.39 20.26 4.19
N MET A 208 11.67 20.54 2.91
CA MET A 208 12.82 21.38 2.53
C MET A 208 12.63 22.85 2.94
N GLU A 209 11.44 23.41 2.70
CA GLU A 209 11.11 24.78 3.10
C GLU A 209 11.15 24.96 4.62
N ASP A 210 10.57 24.03 5.39
CA ASP A 210 10.57 24.09 6.86
C ASP A 210 11.99 23.90 7.42
N LYS A 211 12.81 22.99 6.86
CA LYS A 211 14.22 22.84 7.26
C LYS A 211 15.02 24.09 6.94
N MET A 212 14.85 24.68 5.75
CA MET A 212 15.53 25.90 5.35
C MET A 212 15.12 27.08 6.25
N GLN A 213 13.82 27.25 6.54
CA GLN A 213 13.35 28.26 7.47
C GLN A 213 13.85 28.02 8.91
N SER A 214 13.94 26.77 9.36
CA SER A 214 14.50 26.43 10.66
C SER A 214 16.00 26.77 10.76
N MET A 215 16.77 26.47 9.71
CA MET A 215 18.18 26.86 9.64
C MET A 215 18.34 28.38 9.61
N LEU A 216 17.53 29.10 8.82
CA LEU A 216 17.54 30.56 8.75
C LEU A 216 17.15 31.20 10.10
N LYS A 217 16.15 30.66 10.81
CA LYS A 217 15.76 31.16 12.16
C LYS A 217 16.83 30.92 13.22
N ASN A 218 17.69 29.93 13.03
CA ASN A 218 18.79 29.65 13.94
C ASN A 218 20.14 30.22 13.47
N ALA A 219 20.19 30.85 12.28
CA ALA A 219 21.42 31.42 11.72
C ALA A 219 21.99 32.56 12.57
N ASP A 220 21.10 33.35 13.19
CA ASP A 220 21.49 34.45 14.09
C ASP A 220 21.71 34.01 15.55
N LYS A 221 21.45 32.74 15.89
CA LYS A 221 21.74 32.22 17.23
C LYS A 221 23.20 31.78 17.29
N LYS A 222 24.06 32.63 17.86
CA LYS A 222 25.42 32.24 18.25
C LYS A 222 25.34 31.01 19.16
N SER A 223 25.98 29.92 18.72
CA SER A 223 26.24 28.77 19.57
C SER A 223 27.25 29.17 20.66
N ASP A 224 27.10 28.68 21.89
CA ASP A 224 28.05 28.89 22.99
C ASP A 224 29.48 28.40 22.68
N ARG A 225 29.67 27.71 21.55
CA ARG A 225 30.98 27.26 21.02
C ARG A 225 31.60 28.21 19.99
N VAL A 226 30.96 29.35 19.70
CA VAL A 226 31.48 30.36 18.77
C VAL A 226 32.12 31.47 19.59
N ILE A 227 33.45 31.47 19.59
CA ILE A 227 34.27 32.54 20.18
C ILE A 227 34.02 33.82 19.36
N ALA A 228 33.77 34.94 20.03
CA ALA A 228 33.62 36.22 19.34
C ALA A 228 34.96 36.63 18.71
N ASP A 229 34.96 37.26 17.52
CA ASP A 229 36.19 37.67 16.82
C ASP A 229 37.16 38.48 17.71
N ALA A 230 36.64 39.22 18.69
CA ALA A 230 37.44 39.97 19.66
C ALA A 230 38.20 39.09 20.66
N GLU A 231 37.69 37.90 20.99
CA GLU A 231 38.29 36.94 21.94
C GLU A 231 39.26 35.96 21.24
N VAL A 232 39.29 35.95 19.90
CA VAL A 232 40.24 35.13 19.13
C VAL A 232 41.67 35.66 19.29
N PHE A 233 41.86 36.97 19.39
CA PHE A 233 43.17 37.59 19.57
C PHE A 233 43.78 37.25 20.94
N ASP A 234 42.96 37.19 21.99
CA ASP A 234 43.38 36.81 23.34
C ASP A 234 43.82 35.34 23.44
N LEU A 235 43.32 34.46 22.56
CA LEU A 235 43.71 33.04 22.52
C LEU A 235 45.06 32.79 21.85
N PHE A 236 45.49 33.66 20.93
CA PHE A 236 46.76 33.53 20.21
C PHE A 236 47.85 34.49 20.70
N GLY A 237 47.56 35.36 21.68
CA GLY A 237 48.56 36.14 22.41
C GLY A 237 49.34 37.14 21.55
N VAL A 238 48.66 37.80 20.59
CA VAL A 238 49.23 38.90 19.77
C VAL A 238 48.44 40.17 20.02
#